data_AF-A0A8T1V2X5-F1
#
_entry.id   AF-A0A8T1V2X5-F1
#
_cell.length_a   1.000
_cell.length_b   1.000
_cell.length_c   1.000
_cell.angle_alpha   90.00
_cell.angle_beta   90.00
_cell.angle_gamma   90.00
#
_symmetry.space_group_name_H-M   'P 1'
#
loop_
_entity.id
_entity.type
_entity.pdbx_description
1 polymer ?
#
loop_
_entity_poly.entity_id
_entity_poly.type
_entity_poly.pdbx_seq_one_letter_code
_entity_poly.pdbx_strand_id
1 'polypeptide(L)'
;MFVRRWLVHRLLRLIRTKRDETIAWLEKTPPAASYRGLLFETGVHEKLSSKCTIDARRLGDTTRQKFNLEESLDICYFGSEFSAAVLESGPYRISSKKNLVSIDSFYCTQSLGQLLLFQITVGKTHPVKGDGLVFLLKKLGMLKWVSQNKVKLIFVVPLENVSSFKPQKIELKQKPNNEAAYATWAILGK
;
A
#
# COMPACT_ATOMS: atom_id res chain seq x y z
N MET A 1 12.48 -21.74 24.19
CA MET A 1 12.09 -20.60 23.34
C MET A 1 10.71 -20.74 22.65
N PHE A 2 9.95 -21.83 22.88
CA PHE A 2 8.65 -22.11 22.23
C PHE A 2 7.48 -21.33 22.84
N VAL A 3 7.40 -21.23 24.17
CA VAL A 3 6.30 -20.55 24.90
C VAL A 3 6.20 -19.08 24.53
N ARG A 4 7.33 -18.36 24.44
CA ARG A 4 7.35 -16.94 24.04
C ARG A 4 6.79 -16.74 22.63
N ARG A 5 7.23 -17.54 21.65
CA ARG A 5 6.70 -17.45 20.26
C ARG A 5 5.21 -17.76 20.20
N TRP A 6 4.76 -18.79 20.94
CA TRP A 6 3.35 -19.14 21.01
C TRP A 6 2.49 -18.04 21.65
N LEU A 7 2.95 -17.45 22.76
CA LEU A 7 2.27 -16.33 23.43
C LEU A 7 2.18 -15.11 22.52
N VAL A 8 3.28 -14.73 21.85
CA VAL A 8 3.28 -13.62 20.89
C VAL A 8 2.29 -13.89 19.76
N HIS A 9 2.30 -15.09 19.19
CA HIS A 9 1.37 -15.46 18.12
C HIS A 9 -0.09 -15.40 18.59
N ARG A 10 -0.39 -15.88 19.80
CA ARG A 10 -1.74 -15.85 20.37
C ARG A 10 -2.22 -14.44 20.68
N LEU A 11 -1.34 -13.58 21.21
CA LEU A 11 -1.64 -12.16 21.44
C LEU A 11 -1.89 -11.42 20.14
N LEU A 12 -1.05 -11.61 19.13
CA LEU A 12 -1.24 -11.02 17.79
C LEU A 12 -2.57 -11.46 17.19
N ARG A 13 -2.95 -12.74 17.33
CA ARG A 13 -4.25 -13.23 16.86
C ARG A 13 -5.41 -12.53 17.56
N LEU A 14 -5.36 -12.39 18.88
CA LEU A 14 -6.40 -11.70 19.66
C LEU A 14 -6.52 -10.22 19.27
N ILE A 15 -5.40 -9.53 19.11
CA ILE A 15 -5.36 -8.12 18.70
C ILE A 15 -5.99 -7.95 17.32
N ARG A 16 -5.65 -8.82 16.35
CA ARG A 16 -6.22 -8.80 15.00
C ARG A 16 -7.73 -9.01 15.02
N THR A 17 -8.19 -10.06 15.71
CA THR A 17 -9.64 -10.33 15.83
C THR A 17 -10.39 -9.16 16.46
N LYS A 18 -9.85 -8.56 17.53
CA LYS A 18 -10.49 -7.41 18.18
C LYS A 18 -10.51 -6.17 17.29
N ARG A 19 -9.47 -5.94 16.49
CA ARG A 19 -9.45 -4.86 15.51
C ARG A 19 -10.54 -5.06 14.45
N ASP A 20 -10.66 -6.26 13.90
CA ASP A 20 -11.63 -6.56 12.84
C ASP A 20 -13.08 -6.42 13.36
N GLU A 21 -13.34 -6.92 14.58
CA GLU A 21 -14.62 -6.70 15.29
C GLU A 21 -14.92 -5.20 15.48
N THR A 22 -13.90 -4.42 15.85
CA THR A 22 -14.03 -2.97 16.04
C THR A 22 -14.33 -2.28 14.71
N ILE A 23 -13.64 -2.63 13.63
CA ILE A 23 -13.88 -2.07 12.29
C ILE A 23 -15.34 -2.33 11.86
N ALA A 24 -15.82 -3.57 12.03
CA ALA A 24 -17.19 -3.95 11.70
C ALA A 24 -18.23 -3.19 12.55
N TRP A 25 -17.95 -2.99 13.84
CA TRP A 25 -18.83 -2.22 14.72
C TRP A 25 -18.90 -0.74 14.31
N LEU A 26 -17.77 -0.15 13.92
CA LEU A 26 -17.68 1.25 13.50
C LEU A 26 -18.23 1.53 12.10
N GLU A 27 -18.50 0.50 11.30
CA GLU A 27 -19.06 0.65 9.94
C GLU A 27 -20.37 1.45 9.94
N LYS A 28 -21.20 1.25 10.98
CA LYS A 28 -22.51 1.89 11.13
C LYS A 28 -22.46 3.26 11.83
N THR A 29 -21.26 3.77 12.12
CA THR A 29 -21.06 4.98 12.93
C THR A 29 -20.30 6.04 12.12
N PRO A 30 -20.98 6.90 11.34
CA PRO A 30 -20.34 7.90 10.48
C PRO A 30 -19.34 8.83 11.20
N PRO A 31 -19.59 9.29 12.45
CA PRO A 31 -18.60 10.10 13.18
C PRO A 31 -17.27 9.37 13.44
N ALA A 32 -17.27 8.04 13.44
CA ALA A 32 -16.09 7.22 13.67
C ALA A 32 -15.35 6.79 12.39
N ALA A 33 -15.77 7.28 11.22
CA ALA A 33 -15.17 6.91 9.93
C ALA A 33 -13.65 7.15 9.87
N SER A 34 -13.16 8.23 10.49
CA SER A 34 -11.72 8.50 10.57
C SER A 34 -10.96 7.45 11.38
N TYR A 35 -11.54 6.99 12.50
CA TYR A 35 -10.91 5.97 13.34
C TYR A 35 -10.98 4.59 12.66
N ARG A 36 -12.09 4.29 11.99
CA ARG A 36 -12.21 3.09 11.14
C ARG A 36 -11.14 3.04 10.05
N GLY A 37 -10.92 4.18 9.37
CA GLY A 37 -9.86 4.33 8.37
C GLY A 37 -8.47 4.02 8.93
N LEU A 38 -8.15 4.56 10.11
CA LEU A 38 -6.88 4.32 10.79
C LEU A 38 -6.68 2.84 11.16
N LEU A 39 -7.71 2.18 11.69
CA LEU A 39 -7.64 0.76 12.03
C LEU A 39 -7.43 -0.12 10.79
N PHE A 40 -8.15 0.20 9.71
CA PHE A 40 -7.99 -0.48 8.42
C PHE A 40 -6.56 -0.33 7.88
N GLU A 41 -6.04 0.91 7.85
CA GLU A 41 -4.70 1.21 7.37
C GLU A 41 -3.62 0.48 8.19
N THR A 42 -3.75 0.47 9.52
CA THR A 42 -2.86 -0.26 10.42
C THR A 42 -2.85 -1.77 10.10
N GLY A 43 -4.02 -2.36 9.87
CA GLY A 43 -4.12 -3.78 9.53
C GLY A 43 -3.53 -4.13 8.17
N VAL A 44 -3.66 -3.23 7.20
CA VAL A 44 -3.03 -3.38 5.89
C VAL A 44 -1.50 -3.35 6.04
N HIS A 45 -0.95 -2.40 6.78
CA HIS A 45 0.50 -2.32 6.96
C HIS A 45 1.08 -3.57 7.65
N GLU A 46 0.45 -4.07 8.71
CA GLU A 46 0.87 -5.32 9.35
C GLU A 46 0.87 -6.52 8.40
N LYS A 47 -0.13 -6.59 7.51
CA LYS A 47 -0.26 -7.70 6.56
C LYS A 47 0.81 -7.61 5.48
N LEU A 48 1.02 -6.42 4.92
CA LEU A 48 2.00 -6.17 3.86
C LEU A 48 3.47 -6.25 4.33
N SER A 49 3.74 -5.95 5.60
CA SER A 49 5.08 -6.13 6.19
C SER A 49 5.38 -7.58 6.52
N SER A 50 4.35 -8.39 6.71
CA SER A 50 4.48 -9.84 6.92
C SER A 50 4.57 -10.58 5.59
N LYS A 51 5.14 -11.80 5.60
CA LYS A 51 5.11 -12.68 4.44
C LYS A 51 3.66 -12.95 4.03
N CYS A 52 3.24 -12.43 2.89
CA CYS A 52 1.86 -12.57 2.41
C CYS A 52 1.79 -12.69 0.88
N THR A 53 0.70 -13.27 0.39
CA THR A 53 0.35 -13.22 -1.03
C THR A 53 -0.85 -12.32 -1.20
N ILE A 54 -0.71 -11.34 -2.09
CA ILE A 54 -1.76 -10.42 -2.49
C ILE A 54 -2.35 -10.91 -3.80
N ASP A 55 -3.67 -10.91 -3.92
CA ASP A 55 -4.39 -11.06 -5.19
C ASP A 55 -5.01 -9.71 -5.55
N ALA A 56 -4.51 -9.09 -6.63
CA ALA A 56 -4.96 -7.78 -7.08
C ALA A 56 -5.69 -7.90 -8.42
N ARG A 57 -6.80 -7.18 -8.55
CA ARG A 57 -7.56 -7.05 -9.80
C ARG A 57 -7.14 -5.77 -10.53
N ARG A 58 -6.99 -5.85 -11.84
CA ARG A 58 -6.76 -4.67 -12.69
C ARG A 58 -7.98 -3.76 -12.66
N LEU A 59 -7.78 -2.46 -12.46
CA LEU A 59 -8.89 -1.50 -12.56
C LEU A 59 -9.31 -1.36 -14.03
N GLY A 60 -10.61 -1.51 -14.30
CA GLY A 60 -11.18 -1.45 -15.65
C GLY A 60 -11.28 -2.81 -16.38
N ASP A 61 -10.83 -3.91 -15.76
CA ASP A 61 -10.97 -5.25 -16.32
C ASP A 61 -11.08 -6.31 -15.19
N THR A 62 -11.21 -7.58 -15.58
CA THR A 62 -11.25 -8.80 -14.78
C THR A 62 -9.87 -9.43 -14.56
N THR A 63 -8.83 -8.99 -15.28
CA THR A 63 -7.46 -9.48 -15.11
C THR A 63 -7.04 -9.42 -13.63
N ARG A 64 -6.49 -10.52 -13.13
CA ARG A 64 -5.94 -10.64 -11.78
C ARG A 64 -4.46 -10.94 -11.80
N GLN A 65 -3.76 -10.49 -10.79
CA GLN A 65 -2.36 -10.78 -10.60
C GLN A 65 -2.05 -11.00 -9.12
N LYS A 66 -1.28 -12.06 -8.87
CA LYS A 66 -0.74 -12.35 -7.55
C LYS A 66 0.63 -11.71 -7.35
N PHE A 67 0.87 -11.20 -6.15
CA PHE A 67 2.15 -10.68 -5.69
C PHE A 67 2.53 -11.41 -4.42
N ASN A 68 3.74 -11.98 -4.38
CA ASN A 68 4.28 -12.59 -3.17
C ASN A 68 5.19 -11.56 -2.50
N LEU A 69 4.87 -11.22 -1.26
CA LEU A 69 5.65 -10.30 -0.45
C LEU A 69 6.42 -11.10 0.56
N GLU A 70 7.69 -10.76 0.67
CA GLU A 70 8.58 -11.26 1.70
C GLU A 70 8.38 -10.51 3.01
N GLU A 71 8.68 -11.19 4.12
CA GLU A 71 8.66 -10.60 5.44
C GLU A 71 9.72 -9.50 5.55
N SER A 72 9.33 -8.34 6.07
CA SER A 72 10.26 -7.32 6.52
C SER A 72 10.54 -7.54 8.00
N LEU A 73 11.83 -7.66 8.37
CA LEU A 73 12.24 -7.92 9.75
C LEU A 73 11.80 -6.81 10.69
N ASP A 74 11.80 -5.56 10.20
CA ASP A 74 11.35 -4.39 10.93
C ASP A 74 10.37 -3.54 10.11
N ILE A 75 9.43 -2.90 10.82
CA ILE A 75 8.58 -1.88 10.22
C ILE A 75 9.42 -0.63 10.01
N CYS A 76 9.74 -0.38 8.75
CA CYS A 76 10.59 0.72 8.39
C CYS A 76 9.77 1.89 7.83
N TYR A 77 9.95 3.05 8.43
CA TYR A 77 9.29 4.28 7.99
C TYR A 77 10.20 5.09 7.07
N PHE A 78 9.62 5.83 6.13
CA PHE A 78 10.35 6.74 5.26
C PHE A 78 9.73 8.13 5.26
N GLY A 79 10.57 9.16 5.40
CA GLY A 79 10.15 10.56 5.41
C GLY A 79 10.76 11.36 4.26
N SER A 80 10.80 12.68 4.41
CA SER A 80 11.43 13.59 3.43
C SER A 80 12.93 13.32 3.22
N GLU A 81 13.60 12.85 4.27
CA GLU A 81 15.04 12.55 4.29
C GLU A 81 15.38 11.14 3.78
N PHE A 82 14.41 10.44 3.18
CA PHE A 82 14.62 9.08 2.70
C PHE A 82 15.71 8.98 1.62
N SER A 83 16.54 7.93 1.70
CA SER A 83 17.57 7.58 0.73
C SER A 83 17.53 6.07 0.41
N ALA A 84 18.08 5.68 -0.75
CA ALA A 84 18.10 4.29 -1.20
C ALA A 84 18.94 3.35 -0.29
N ALA A 85 19.89 3.88 0.49
CA ALA A 85 20.68 3.10 1.46
C ALA A 85 19.82 2.43 2.53
N VAL A 86 18.64 3.00 2.78
CA VAL A 86 17.72 2.52 3.82
C VAL A 86 17.05 1.20 3.40
N LEU A 87 17.10 0.78 2.13
CA LEU A 87 16.50 -0.46 1.61
C LEU A 87 17.10 -1.76 2.20
N GLU A 88 18.24 -1.69 2.90
CA GLU A 88 18.89 -2.85 3.53
C GLU A 88 18.04 -3.49 4.65
N SER A 89 17.21 -2.71 5.34
CA SER A 89 16.42 -3.19 6.48
C SER A 89 15.09 -3.90 6.12
N GLY A 90 14.86 -4.17 4.83
CA GLY A 90 13.71 -4.96 4.35
C GLY A 90 12.91 -4.29 3.23
N PRO A 91 12.11 -5.09 2.51
CA PRO A 91 11.49 -4.67 1.25
C PRO A 91 10.26 -3.78 1.40
N TYR A 92 9.56 -3.79 2.55
CA TYR A 92 8.35 -2.99 2.78
C TYR A 92 8.60 -1.71 3.59
N ARG A 93 7.99 -0.60 3.19
CA ARG A 93 8.19 0.72 3.80
C ARG A 93 6.90 1.51 3.94
N ILE A 94 6.72 2.15 5.09
CA ILE A 94 5.54 2.97 5.42
C ILE A 94 5.93 4.45 5.39
N SER A 95 5.10 5.29 4.79
CA SER A 95 5.32 6.74 4.80
C SER A 95 5.19 7.29 6.22
N SER A 96 6.16 8.08 6.68
CA SER A 96 6.10 8.76 7.99
C SER A 96 5.37 10.09 7.97
N LYS A 97 5.09 10.64 6.78
CA LYS A 97 4.43 11.95 6.62
C LYS A 97 3.24 11.84 5.67
N LYS A 98 2.13 12.51 6.03
CA LYS A 98 1.00 12.82 5.14
C LYS A 98 1.39 13.63 3.87
N ASN A 99 2.64 14.09 3.78
CA ASN A 99 3.14 14.94 2.70
C ASN A 99 3.52 14.17 1.43
N LEU A 100 3.61 12.84 1.49
CA LEU A 100 3.62 11.98 0.30
C LEU A 100 2.16 11.73 -0.09
N VAL A 101 1.54 12.76 -0.65
CA VAL A 101 0.07 12.98 -0.76
C VAL A 101 -0.71 11.87 -1.51
N SER A 102 -0.04 10.81 -1.94
CA SER A 102 -0.60 9.78 -2.83
C SER A 102 -0.11 8.37 -2.55
N ILE A 103 0.91 8.16 -1.69
CA ILE A 103 1.49 6.84 -1.43
C ILE A 103 1.69 6.64 0.07
N ASP A 104 0.96 5.67 0.62
CA ASP A 104 0.99 5.35 2.05
C ASP A 104 2.13 4.36 2.37
N SER A 105 2.45 3.48 1.42
CA SER A 105 3.58 2.56 1.54
C SER A 105 4.10 2.08 0.19
N PHE A 106 5.28 1.46 0.19
CA PHE A 106 5.79 0.76 -0.99
C PHE A 106 6.50 -0.55 -0.60
N TYR A 107 6.56 -1.46 -1.58
CA TYR A 107 7.36 -2.68 -1.53
C TYR A 107 8.36 -2.66 -2.67
N CYS A 108 9.64 -2.83 -2.34
CA CYS A 108 10.74 -2.80 -3.28
C CYS A 108 11.70 -3.96 -3.01
N THR A 109 11.95 -4.79 -4.02
CA THR A 109 13.01 -5.80 -3.98
C THR A 109 14.02 -5.53 -5.08
N GLN A 110 15.28 -5.35 -4.69
CA GLN A 110 16.38 -5.16 -5.65
C GLN A 110 16.60 -6.41 -6.51
N SER A 111 16.33 -7.60 -5.97
CA SER A 111 16.50 -8.89 -6.65
C SER A 111 15.47 -9.16 -7.75
N LEU A 112 14.24 -8.65 -7.63
CA LEU A 112 13.16 -8.91 -8.59
C LEU A 112 12.88 -7.74 -9.53
N GLY A 113 13.56 -6.61 -9.35
CA GLY A 113 13.25 -5.41 -10.11
C GLY A 113 11.76 -5.07 -10.03
N GLN A 114 11.19 -5.13 -8.83
CA GLN A 114 9.77 -4.92 -8.62
C GLN A 114 9.53 -3.80 -7.62
N LEU A 115 8.80 -2.78 -8.06
CA LEU A 115 8.31 -1.69 -7.23
C LEU A 115 6.79 -1.69 -7.23
N LEU A 116 6.22 -2.03 -6.07
CA LEU A 116 4.80 -1.91 -5.79
C LEU A 116 4.58 -0.70 -4.91
N LEU A 117 3.70 0.19 -5.34
CA LEU A 117 3.30 1.37 -4.58
C LEU A 117 1.89 1.12 -4.07
N PHE A 118 1.65 1.35 -2.79
CA PHE A 118 0.35 1.14 -2.16
C PHE A 118 -0.27 2.46 -1.78
N GLN A 119 -1.52 2.63 -2.19
CA GLN A 119 -2.39 3.67 -1.70
C GLN A 119 -3.54 3.00 -0.95
N ILE A 120 -3.59 3.20 0.35
CA ILE A 120 -4.55 2.60 1.26
C ILE A 120 -5.68 3.60 1.44
N THR A 121 -6.89 3.24 1.03
CA THR A 121 -8.00 4.19 1.06
C THR A 121 -9.32 3.51 1.38
N VAL A 122 -10.10 4.17 2.22
CA VAL A 122 -11.51 3.84 2.48
C VAL A 122 -12.47 4.71 1.65
N GLY A 123 -11.95 5.74 0.98
CA GLY A 123 -12.72 6.67 0.14
C GLY A 123 -12.90 6.15 -1.28
N LYS A 124 -14.03 6.50 -1.91
CA LYS A 124 -14.43 5.87 -3.18
C LYS A 124 -13.75 6.45 -4.42
N THR A 125 -13.20 7.67 -4.38
CA THR A 125 -12.57 8.30 -5.54
C THR A 125 -11.88 9.60 -5.16
N HIS A 126 -10.55 9.67 -5.29
CA HIS A 126 -9.81 10.92 -5.35
C HIS A 126 -8.67 10.77 -6.39
N PRO A 127 -8.41 11.79 -7.23
CA PRO A 127 -7.26 11.77 -8.13
C PRO A 127 -5.96 11.52 -7.37
N VAL A 128 -5.10 10.68 -7.94
CA VAL A 128 -3.77 10.45 -7.37
C VAL A 128 -2.88 11.60 -7.81
N LYS A 129 -2.42 12.41 -6.85
CA LYS A 129 -1.45 13.48 -7.15
C LYS A 129 -0.15 12.85 -7.60
N GLY A 130 0.19 12.98 -8.88
CA GLY A 130 1.37 12.38 -9.48
C GLY A 130 2.69 12.95 -8.94
N ASP A 131 2.67 14.15 -8.36
CA ASP A 131 3.84 14.76 -7.73
C ASP A 131 4.46 13.88 -6.63
N GLY A 132 3.62 13.22 -5.83
CA GLY A 132 4.07 12.31 -4.77
C GLY A 132 4.79 11.07 -5.33
N LEU A 133 4.28 10.54 -6.45
CA LEU A 133 4.92 9.44 -7.18
C LEU A 133 6.28 9.86 -7.72
N VAL A 134 6.34 10.99 -8.41
CA VAL A 134 7.59 11.51 -9.00
C VAL A 134 8.62 11.79 -7.90
N PHE A 135 8.21 12.40 -6.79
CA PHE A 135 9.10 12.66 -5.66
C PHE A 135 9.69 11.36 -5.09
N LEU A 136 8.86 10.34 -4.83
CA LEU A 136 9.31 9.05 -4.33
C LEU A 136 10.30 8.38 -5.29
N LEU A 137 9.99 8.35 -6.58
CA LEU A 137 10.86 7.76 -7.60
C LEU A 137 12.21 8.49 -7.75
N LYS A 138 12.23 9.82 -7.60
CA LYS A 138 13.47 10.62 -7.55
C LYS A 138 14.32 10.22 -6.35
N LYS A 139 13.72 10.12 -5.16
CA LYS A 139 14.43 9.77 -3.92
C LYS A 139 14.96 8.34 -3.93
N LEU A 140 14.25 7.42 -4.56
CA LEU A 140 14.72 6.04 -4.79
C LEU A 140 15.83 5.94 -5.84
N GLY A 141 16.14 7.02 -6.58
CA GLY A 141 17.03 6.96 -7.74
C GLY A 141 16.47 6.13 -8.90
N MET A 142 15.18 5.80 -8.86
CA MET A 142 14.54 4.84 -9.77
C MET A 142 13.88 5.49 -10.98
N LEU A 143 13.94 6.81 -11.14
CA LEU A 143 13.18 7.50 -12.19
C LEU A 143 13.49 6.98 -13.62
N LYS A 144 14.78 6.75 -13.92
CA LYS A 144 15.22 6.12 -15.18
C LYS A 144 14.89 4.63 -15.26
N TRP A 145 14.85 3.96 -14.11
CA TRP A 145 14.53 2.54 -14.02
C TRP A 145 13.05 2.30 -14.32
N VAL A 146 12.15 3.17 -13.85
CA VAL A 146 10.69 3.08 -14.09
C VAL A 146 10.33 3.22 -15.57
N SER A 147 11.08 3.99 -16.37
CA SER A 147 10.81 4.08 -17.81
C SER A 147 11.07 2.76 -18.56
N GLN A 148 11.79 1.82 -17.94
CA GLN A 148 12.16 0.53 -18.53
C GLN A 148 11.54 -0.67 -17.78
N ASN A 149 10.92 -0.44 -16.62
CA ASN A 149 10.45 -1.49 -15.73
C ASN A 149 9.01 -1.25 -15.24
N LYS A 150 8.33 -2.33 -14.87
CA LYS A 150 6.92 -2.29 -14.50
C LYS A 150 6.73 -1.83 -13.05
N VAL A 151 6.44 -0.54 -12.85
CA VAL A 151 5.92 -0.03 -11.57
C VAL A 151 4.42 -0.26 -11.51
N LYS A 152 3.91 -0.66 -10.34
CA LYS A 152 2.47 -0.84 -10.12
C LYS A 152 2.01 0.01 -8.96
N LEU A 153 1.05 0.89 -9.25
CA LEU A 153 0.25 1.53 -8.21
C LEU A 153 -0.93 0.64 -7.89
N ILE A 154 -1.05 0.30 -6.62
CA ILE A 154 -2.00 -0.65 -6.08
C ILE A 154 -2.86 0.03 -5.01
N PHE A 155 -4.17 0.06 -5.22
CA PHE A 155 -5.13 0.57 -4.25
C PHE A 155 -5.55 -0.51 -3.27
N VAL A 156 -5.34 -0.31 -1.97
CA VAL A 156 -5.85 -1.22 -0.93
C VAL A 156 -7.11 -0.62 -0.37
N VAL A 157 -8.24 -1.30 -0.60
CA VAL A 157 -9.56 -0.83 -0.20
C VAL A 157 -10.28 -1.90 0.61
N PRO A 158 -11.22 -1.51 1.48
CA PRO A 158 -12.11 -2.47 2.15
C PRO A 158 -12.86 -3.32 1.13
N LEU A 159 -13.17 -4.57 1.47
CA LEU A 159 -13.74 -5.55 0.54
C LEU A 159 -15.08 -5.07 -0.04
N GLU A 160 -15.89 -4.43 0.79
CA GLU A 160 -17.17 -3.83 0.43
C GLU A 160 -17.06 -2.74 -0.65
N ASN A 161 -15.88 -2.12 -0.79
CA ASN A 161 -15.62 -1.06 -1.75
C ASN A 161 -15.00 -1.55 -3.06
N VAL A 162 -14.47 -2.78 -3.12
CA VAL A 162 -13.70 -3.32 -4.26
C VAL A 162 -14.47 -3.27 -5.58
N SER A 163 -15.75 -3.65 -5.55
CA SER A 163 -16.61 -3.70 -6.75
C SER A 163 -16.92 -2.29 -7.28
N SER A 164 -17.02 -1.32 -6.36
CA SER A 164 -17.31 0.08 -6.67
C SER A 164 -16.07 0.89 -7.05
N PHE A 165 -14.85 0.35 -6.81
CA PHE A 165 -13.62 1.07 -7.06
C PHE A 165 -13.27 1.12 -8.56
N LYS A 166 -13.17 2.33 -9.09
CA LYS A 166 -12.97 2.61 -10.52
C LYS A 166 -11.53 3.02 -10.82
N PRO A 167 -11.09 2.93 -12.09
CA PRO A 167 -9.82 3.50 -12.52
C PRO A 167 -9.66 4.96 -12.05
N GLN A 168 -8.53 5.26 -11.43
CA GLN A 168 -8.21 6.61 -10.95
C GLN A 168 -7.29 7.30 -11.95
N LYS A 169 -7.54 8.60 -12.18
CA LYS A 169 -6.65 9.45 -12.98
C LYS A 169 -5.43 9.83 -12.14
N ILE A 170 -4.23 9.70 -12.71
CA ILE A 170 -3.00 10.25 -12.13
C ILE A 170 -2.80 11.65 -12.69
N GLU A 171 -2.76 12.65 -11.81
CA GLU A 171 -2.51 14.04 -12.20
C GLU A 171 -1.02 14.35 -12.14
N LEU A 172 -0.36 14.34 -13.30
CA LEU A 172 1.01 14.80 -13.43
C LEU A 172 0.99 16.31 -13.71
N LYS A 173 1.63 17.13 -12.87
CA LYS A 173 1.77 18.57 -13.14
C LYS A 173 2.65 18.91 -14.35
N GLN A 174 3.41 17.93 -14.85
CA GLN A 174 4.11 18.02 -16.12
C GLN A 174 3.51 16.99 -17.08
N LYS A 175 2.92 17.46 -18.19
CA LYS A 175 2.50 16.59 -19.30
C LYS A 175 3.74 15.85 -19.83
N PRO A 176 3.82 14.51 -19.74
CA PRO A 176 4.56 13.78 -20.75
C PRO A 176 3.81 13.98 -22.06
N ASN A 177 4.53 14.14 -23.17
CA ASN A 177 3.93 14.12 -24.50
C ASN A 177 3.03 12.88 -24.61
N ASN A 178 1.72 13.12 -24.79
CA ASN A 178 0.67 12.15 -25.07
C ASN A 178 0.80 10.79 -24.38
N GLU A 179 0.31 10.68 -23.14
CA GLU A 179 -0.50 9.55 -22.65
C GLU A 179 -0.88 9.83 -21.19
N ALA A 180 -2.18 9.82 -20.88
CA ALA A 180 -2.63 9.85 -19.49
C ALA A 180 -2.23 8.52 -18.83
N ALA A 181 -1.29 8.56 -17.88
CA ALA A 181 -0.91 7.36 -17.12
C ALA A 181 -2.06 6.95 -16.19
N TYR A 182 -2.58 5.73 -16.36
CA TYR A 182 -3.61 5.16 -15.50
C TYR A 182 -3.00 4.21 -14.45
N ALA A 183 -3.40 4.39 -13.19
CA ALA A 183 -3.04 3.49 -12.09
C ALA A 183 -3.80 2.16 -12.22
N THR A 184 -3.09 1.04 -12.17
CA THR A 184 -3.55 -0.18 -12.86
C THR A 184 -4.14 -1.27 -11.94
N TRP A 185 -3.99 -1.26 -10.61
CA TRP A 185 -4.38 -2.43 -9.78
C TRP A 185 -5.07 -2.07 -8.45
N ALA A 186 -6.00 -2.91 -7.97
CA ALA A 186 -6.62 -2.83 -6.63
C ALA A 186 -6.54 -4.17 -5.89
N ILE A 187 -6.30 -4.13 -4.58
CA ILE A 187 -6.15 -5.30 -3.70
C ILE A 187 -7.48 -5.70 -3.10
N LEU A 188 -7.70 -7.02 -3.08
CA LEU A 188 -8.75 -7.66 -2.33
C LEU A 188 -8.37 -7.72 -0.84
N GLY A 189 -9.02 -6.90 -0.01
CA GLY A 189 -9.02 -7.12 1.44
C GLY A 189 -9.67 -8.46 1.76
N LYS A 190 -8.98 -9.31 2.52
CA LYS A 190 -9.57 -10.42 3.28
C LYS A 190 -9.27 -10.16 4.75
#